data_AF-A0A1V6BRK4-F1
#
_entry.id   AF-A0A1V6BRK4-F1
#
_cell.length_a   1.000
_cell.length_b   1.000
_cell.length_c   1.000
_cell.angle_alpha   90.00
_cell.angle_beta   90.00
_cell.angle_gamma   90.00
#
_symmetry.space_group_name_H-M   'P 1'
#
loop_
_entity.id
_entity.type
_entity.pdbx_description
1 polymer ?
#
loop_
_entity_poly.entity_id
_entity_poly.type
_entity_poly.pdbx_seq_one_letter_code
_entity_poly.pdbx_strand_id
1 'polypeptide(L)'
;MALDGMERLLKEHFPGKKVHLIRFADDFLVTADSQETALQCKELIAEFLHERGLELSEEKTKVVHINEGFDFLGWNFRKFKGKLLIQPSKKAIAAIIDKVRGIIKSAKTWKQEDLIKTLNPVIKGWAMYHRTVSASVTFGKLDWIVRNMLKRWAKRRHNNKGKKWIANKYWHQTFSRKQVFKTSTLTLENFSDTKIQYRKFIKLDANPFIDTEYSEQRPGVFLSKQRSIRMFLHCAHKSG
;
A
#
# COMPACT_ATOMS: atom_id res chain seq x y z
N MET A 1 -17.06 20.48 4.95
CA MET A 1 -15.71 21.07 5.09
C MET A 1 -15.35 21.19 6.57
N ALA A 2 -15.34 20.09 7.34
CA ALA A 2 -15.14 20.13 8.79
C ALA A 2 -13.67 20.05 9.24
N LEU A 3 -12.77 19.64 8.31
CA LEU A 3 -11.36 19.38 8.58
C LEU A 3 -10.43 20.40 7.90
N ASP A 4 -11.00 21.36 7.18
CA ASP A 4 -10.26 22.41 6.49
C ASP A 4 -9.98 23.51 7.53
N GLY A 5 -8.72 23.63 7.96
CA GLY A 5 -8.32 24.56 9.03
C GLY A 5 -7.17 24.06 9.91
N MET A 6 -6.99 22.73 10.03
CA MET A 6 -5.91 22.15 10.84
C MET A 6 -4.52 22.58 10.36
N GLU A 7 -4.30 22.66 9.04
CA GLU A 7 -3.02 23.11 8.50
C GLU A 7 -2.74 24.58 8.86
N ARG A 8 -3.77 25.43 8.84
CA ARG A 8 -3.65 26.84 9.21
C ARG A 8 -3.35 26.99 10.70
N LEU A 9 -4.06 26.26 11.56
CA LEU A 9 -3.85 26.25 13.00
C LEU A 9 -2.42 25.88 13.37
N LEU A 10 -1.87 24.84 12.72
CA LEU A 10 -0.49 24.40 12.94
C LEU A 10 0.53 25.43 12.44
N LYS A 11 0.27 26.10 11.30
CA LYS A 11 1.14 27.17 10.79
C LYS A 11 1.14 28.40 11.70
N GLU A 12 0.00 28.76 12.27
CA GLU A 12 -0.15 29.91 13.17
C GLU A 12 0.50 29.64 14.54
N HIS A 13 0.38 28.43 15.08
CA HIS A 13 0.99 28.06 16.38
C HIS A 13 2.50 27.79 16.30
N PHE A 14 3.01 27.35 15.15
CA PHE A 14 4.42 27.03 14.97
C PHE A 14 5.06 27.83 13.82
N PRO A 15 5.10 29.17 13.90
CA PRO A 15 5.72 29.99 12.87
C PRO A 15 7.22 29.66 12.77
N GLY A 16 7.68 29.29 11.58
CA GLY A 16 9.08 28.98 11.30
C GLY A 16 9.55 27.57 11.66
N LYS A 17 8.73 26.74 12.33
CA LYS A 17 9.06 25.31 12.52
C LYS A 17 8.63 24.49 11.29
N LYS A 18 9.32 23.38 11.04
CA LYS A 18 9.03 22.47 9.92
C LYS A 18 7.90 21.51 10.29
N VAL A 19 6.69 22.04 10.45
CA VAL A 19 5.48 21.25 10.69
C VAL A 19 4.71 21.10 9.38
N HIS A 20 4.39 19.86 8.99
CA HIS A 20 3.60 19.58 7.80
C HIS A 20 2.47 18.62 8.13
N LEU A 21 1.26 18.92 7.63
CA LEU A 21 0.10 18.06 7.74
C LEU A 21 -0.19 17.42 6.38
N ILE A 22 -0.25 16.09 6.36
CA ILE A 22 -0.66 15.30 5.19
C ILE A 22 -1.95 14.61 5.56
N ARG A 23 -3.06 14.98 4.91
CA ARG A 23 -4.38 14.40 5.16
C ARG A 23 -4.84 13.56 3.98
N PHE A 24 -5.36 12.36 4.27
CA PHE A 24 -6.04 11.49 3.32
C PHE A 24 -7.39 11.05 3.89
N ALA A 25 -8.46 11.71 3.44
CA ALA A 25 -9.79 11.58 4.01
C ALA A 25 -9.78 11.80 5.54
N ASP A 26 -9.92 10.70 6.28
CA ASP A 26 -10.00 10.63 7.73
C ASP A 26 -8.62 10.34 8.38
N ASP A 27 -7.69 9.74 7.64
CA ASP A 27 -6.32 9.47 8.08
C ASP A 27 -5.43 10.70 7.87
N PHE A 28 -4.56 11.01 8.82
CA PHE A 28 -3.61 12.11 8.66
C PHE A 28 -2.26 11.84 9.33
N LEU A 29 -1.22 12.45 8.77
CA LEU A 29 0.16 12.36 9.20
C LEU A 29 0.65 13.78 9.45
N VAL A 30 1.17 14.03 10.65
CA VAL A 30 1.85 15.27 11.02
C VAL A 30 3.33 14.98 11.09
N THR A 31 4.15 15.78 10.43
CA THR A 31 5.61 15.77 10.61
C THR A 31 6.03 16.97 11.43
N ALA A 32 6.97 16.80 12.33
CA ALA A 32 7.54 17.80 13.21
C ALA A 32 9.06 17.58 13.33
N ASP A 33 9.76 18.58 13.84
CA ASP A 33 11.22 18.58 14.02
C ASP A 33 11.68 17.87 15.30
N SER A 34 10.89 17.93 16.37
CA SER A 34 11.15 17.30 17.66
C SER A 34 9.94 16.52 18.17
N GLN A 35 10.19 15.60 19.12
CA GLN A 35 9.14 14.82 19.76
C GLN A 35 8.23 15.72 20.62
N GLU A 36 8.79 16.75 21.22
CA GLU A 36 8.03 17.75 21.99
C GLU A 36 7.07 18.52 21.09
N THR A 37 7.55 19.06 19.95
CA THR A 37 6.69 19.72 18.96
C THR A 37 5.60 18.77 18.47
N ALA A 38 5.93 17.49 18.26
CA ALA A 38 4.96 16.47 17.90
C ALA A 38 3.87 16.27 18.98
N LEU A 39 4.25 16.18 20.25
CA LEU A 39 3.29 16.06 21.35
C LEU A 39 2.38 17.30 21.46
N GLN A 40 2.93 18.50 21.31
CA GLN A 40 2.14 19.73 21.27
C GLN A 40 1.17 19.76 20.08
N CYS A 41 1.62 19.31 18.89
CA CYS A 41 0.74 19.19 17.73
C CYS A 41 -0.40 18.18 17.99
N LYS A 42 -0.14 17.09 18.71
CA LYS A 42 -1.18 16.11 19.10
C LYS A 42 -2.26 16.77 19.95
N GLU A 43 -1.87 17.54 20.96
CA GLU A 43 -2.80 18.21 21.89
C GLU A 43 -3.64 19.25 21.14
N LEU A 44 -3.01 20.12 20.35
CA LEU A 44 -3.71 21.14 19.54
C LEU A 44 -4.71 20.53 18.57
N ILE A 45 -4.36 19.41 17.92
CA ILE A 45 -5.29 18.71 17.01
C ILE A 45 -6.41 18.04 17.79
N ALA A 46 -6.14 17.52 18.99
CA ALA A 46 -7.17 16.91 19.85
C ALA A 46 -8.24 17.95 20.22
N GLU A 47 -7.82 19.14 20.66
CA GLU A 47 -8.72 20.25 21.01
C GLU A 47 -9.54 20.70 19.80
N PHE A 48 -8.89 20.91 18.65
CA PHE A 48 -9.57 21.31 17.41
C PHE A 48 -10.64 20.30 16.96
N LEU A 49 -10.37 19.00 17.13
CA LEU A 49 -11.32 17.93 16.81
C LEU A 49 -12.44 17.85 17.84
N HIS A 50 -12.14 18.04 19.13
CA HIS A 50 -13.11 18.00 20.21
C HIS A 50 -14.20 19.08 20.04
N GLU A 51 -13.83 20.30 19.65
CA GLU A 51 -14.79 21.37 19.30
C GLU A 51 -15.78 20.97 18.20
N ARG A 52 -15.39 20.02 17.35
CA ARG A 52 -16.18 19.53 16.20
C ARG A 52 -16.88 18.20 16.49
N GLY A 53 -16.85 17.74 17.74
CA GLY A 53 -17.45 16.47 18.17
C GLY A 53 -16.71 15.24 17.66
N LEU A 54 -15.42 15.35 17.35
CA LEU A 54 -14.56 14.26 16.92
C LEU A 54 -13.49 13.99 17.97
N GLU A 55 -13.22 12.71 18.22
CA GLU A 55 -12.17 12.30 19.17
C GLU A 55 -11.05 11.54 18.46
N LEU A 56 -9.83 11.78 18.94
CA LEU A 56 -8.66 11.02 18.53
C LEU A 56 -8.64 9.67 19.24
N SER A 57 -8.57 8.60 18.46
CA SER A 57 -8.32 7.28 19.02
C SER A 57 -6.87 7.20 19.50
N GLU A 58 -6.66 7.16 20.82
CA GLU A 58 -5.33 7.08 21.42
C GLU A 58 -4.56 5.83 20.98
N GLU A 59 -5.24 4.68 20.86
CA GLU A 59 -4.63 3.43 20.42
C GLU A 59 -4.06 3.49 18.99
N LYS A 60 -4.69 4.31 18.14
CA LYS A 60 -4.31 4.48 16.74
C LYS A 60 -3.25 5.57 16.58
N THR A 61 -3.15 6.47 17.55
CA THR A 61 -2.27 7.62 17.50
C THR A 61 -0.89 7.25 18.02
N LYS A 62 0.12 7.33 17.16
CA LYS A 62 1.50 7.03 17.54
C LYS A 62 2.45 8.13 17.11
N VAL A 63 3.26 8.59 18.06
CA VAL A 63 4.42 9.45 17.82
C VAL A 63 5.61 8.53 17.62
N VAL A 64 6.21 8.55 16.44
CA VAL A 64 7.29 7.63 16.07
C VAL A 64 8.37 8.35 15.27
N HIS A 65 9.61 7.89 15.45
CA HIS A 65 10.74 8.41 14.68
C HIS A 65 10.83 7.73 13.30
N ILE A 66 11.26 8.43 12.24
CA ILE A 66 11.33 7.85 10.87
C ILE A 66 12.31 6.68 10.76
N ASN A 67 13.30 6.61 11.64
CA ASN A 67 14.26 5.50 11.65
C ASN A 67 13.63 4.18 12.13
N GLU A 68 12.63 4.27 13.00
CA GLU A 68 11.80 3.12 13.41
C GLU A 68 10.81 2.76 12.31
N GLY A 69 10.23 3.80 11.72
CA GLY A 69 9.31 3.73 10.60
C GLY A 69 7.85 3.54 11.02
N PHE A 70 6.93 3.88 10.12
CA PHE A 70 5.50 3.87 10.39
C PHE A 70 4.69 3.40 9.18
N ASP A 71 3.48 2.93 9.43
CA ASP A 71 2.57 2.45 8.39
C ASP A 71 1.49 3.50 8.09
N PHE A 72 1.41 3.99 6.85
CA PHE A 72 0.39 4.92 6.39
C PHE A 72 -0.12 4.52 5.00
N LEU A 73 -1.44 4.49 4.81
CA LEU A 73 -2.12 4.04 3.57
C LEU A 73 -1.61 2.70 3.03
N GLY A 74 -1.30 1.76 3.93
CA GLY A 74 -0.80 0.44 3.54
C GLY A 74 0.67 0.41 3.08
N TRP A 75 1.40 1.51 3.18
CA TRP A 75 2.85 1.58 2.98
C TRP A 75 3.58 1.77 4.30
N ASN A 76 4.77 1.19 4.41
CA ASN A 76 5.71 1.41 5.47
C ASN A 76 6.75 2.44 5.03
N PHE A 77 6.88 3.51 5.79
CA PHE A 77 7.85 4.57 5.60
C PHE A 77 8.96 4.38 6.62
N ARG A 78 10.20 4.16 6.16
CA ARG A 78 11.34 4.01 7.06
C ARG A 78 12.62 4.57 6.47
N LYS A 79 13.39 5.30 7.28
CA LYS A 79 14.70 5.84 6.90
C LYS A 79 15.80 4.88 7.31
N PHE A 80 16.59 4.44 6.33
CA PHE A 80 17.75 3.60 6.52
C PHE A 80 19.01 4.37 6.12
N LYS A 81 19.93 4.60 7.05
CA LYS A 81 21.23 5.25 6.79
C LYS A 81 21.10 6.53 5.93
N GLY A 82 20.17 7.41 6.30
CA GLY A 82 19.92 8.65 5.55
C GLY A 82 18.93 8.56 4.39
N LYS A 83 18.62 7.36 3.87
CA LYS A 83 17.73 7.16 2.72
C LYS A 83 16.32 6.73 3.14
N LEU A 84 15.30 7.44 2.69
CA LEU A 84 13.90 7.05 2.89
C LEU A 84 13.54 5.91 1.95
N LEU A 85 13.08 4.79 2.51
CA LEU A 85 12.56 3.66 1.77
C LEU A 85 11.07 3.51 2.08
N ILE A 86 10.25 3.52 1.03
CA ILE A 86 8.81 3.30 1.12
C ILE A 86 8.51 1.93 0.52
N GLN A 87 7.89 1.05 1.30
CA GLN A 87 7.57 -0.32 0.89
C GLN A 87 6.12 -0.66 1.23
N PRO A 88 5.49 -1.67 0.62
CA PRO A 88 4.21 -2.17 1.11
C PRO A 88 4.32 -2.63 2.58
N SER A 89 3.39 -2.20 3.42
CA SER A 89 3.37 -2.55 4.85
C SER A 89 3.18 -4.05 5.06
N LYS A 90 3.69 -4.58 6.18
CA LYS A 90 3.51 -6.00 6.54
C LYS A 90 2.03 -6.38 6.62
N LYS A 91 1.19 -5.46 7.12
CA LYS A 91 -0.28 -5.64 7.19
C LYS A 91 -0.91 -5.75 5.80
N ALA A 92 -0.54 -4.87 4.87
CA ALA A 92 -1.04 -4.93 3.49
C ALA A 92 -0.62 -6.22 2.78
N ILE A 93 0.64 -6.66 2.99
CA ILE A 93 1.16 -7.92 2.44
C ILE A 93 0.39 -9.12 3.03
N ALA A 94 0.15 -9.15 4.34
CA ALA A 94 -0.62 -10.22 4.97
C ALA A 94 -2.06 -10.26 4.42
N ALA A 95 -2.72 -9.11 4.32
CA ALA A 95 -4.08 -9.00 3.82
C ALA A 95 -4.23 -9.54 2.38
N ILE A 96 -3.30 -9.22 1.47
CA ILE A 96 -3.36 -9.76 0.10
C ILE A 96 -3.08 -11.27 0.06
N ILE A 97 -2.15 -11.75 0.88
CA ILE A 97 -1.87 -13.19 1.00
C ILE A 97 -3.12 -13.92 1.50
N ASP A 98 -3.80 -13.39 2.51
CA ASP A 98 -5.01 -13.99 3.09
C ASP A 98 -6.16 -13.97 2.10
N LYS A 99 -6.35 -12.87 1.36
CA LYS A 99 -7.34 -12.77 0.28
C LYS A 99 -7.11 -13.83 -0.81
N VAL A 100 -5.89 -13.94 -1.32
CA VAL A 100 -5.54 -14.96 -2.34
C VAL A 100 -5.70 -16.36 -1.78
N ARG A 101 -5.28 -16.60 -0.53
CA ARG A 101 -5.46 -17.88 0.14
C ARG A 101 -6.93 -18.26 0.28
N GLY A 102 -7.79 -17.29 0.62
CA GLY A 102 -9.24 -17.47 0.70
C GLY A 102 -9.83 -17.92 -0.62
N ILE A 103 -9.49 -17.23 -1.72
CA ILE A 103 -9.93 -17.58 -3.08
C ILE A 103 -9.48 -18.99 -3.46
N ILE A 104 -8.20 -19.33 -3.26
CA ILE A 104 -7.69 -20.66 -3.61
C ILE A 104 -8.32 -21.76 -2.74
N LYS A 105 -8.65 -21.45 -1.47
CA LYS A 105 -9.32 -22.39 -0.56
C LYS A 105 -10.78 -22.64 -0.93
N SER A 106 -11.52 -21.64 -1.41
CA SER A 106 -12.91 -21.82 -1.88
C SER A 106 -12.96 -22.51 -3.25
N ALA A 107 -11.96 -22.28 -4.09
CA ALA A 107 -11.88 -22.81 -5.45
C ALA A 107 -11.50 -24.30 -5.58
N LYS A 108 -11.76 -25.16 -4.58
CA LYS A 108 -11.26 -26.56 -4.55
C LYS A 108 -11.63 -27.35 -5.82
N THR A 109 -12.86 -27.19 -6.29
CA THR A 109 -13.43 -27.91 -7.43
C THR A 109 -13.45 -27.10 -8.73
N TRP A 110 -13.06 -25.82 -8.68
CA TRP A 110 -13.16 -24.90 -9.83
C TRP A 110 -12.30 -25.32 -11.01
N LYS A 111 -12.69 -24.91 -12.22
CA LYS A 111 -11.84 -25.06 -13.40
C LYS A 111 -10.63 -24.11 -13.27
N GLN A 112 -9.57 -24.41 -14.01
CA GLN A 112 -8.36 -23.59 -13.98
C GLN A 112 -8.65 -22.16 -14.47
N GLU A 113 -9.52 -22.04 -15.47
CA GLU A 113 -9.96 -20.79 -16.07
C GLU A 113 -10.64 -19.88 -15.04
N ASP A 114 -11.58 -20.43 -14.27
CA ASP A 114 -12.34 -19.67 -13.26
C ASP A 114 -11.41 -19.14 -12.15
N LEU A 115 -10.42 -19.95 -11.77
CA LEU A 115 -9.42 -19.56 -10.81
C LEU A 115 -8.54 -18.42 -11.34
N ILE A 116 -8.10 -18.48 -12.60
CA ILE A 116 -7.31 -17.41 -13.23
C ILE A 116 -8.14 -16.13 -13.36
N LYS A 117 -9.39 -16.21 -13.82
CA LYS A 117 -10.31 -15.06 -13.96
C LYS A 117 -10.53 -14.34 -12.63
N THR A 118 -10.57 -15.08 -11.53
CA THR A 118 -10.80 -14.51 -10.20
C THR A 118 -9.53 -13.93 -9.58
N LEU A 119 -8.37 -14.58 -9.79
CA LEU A 119 -7.09 -14.11 -9.23
C LEU A 119 -6.52 -12.89 -9.96
N ASN A 120 -6.62 -12.83 -11.30
CA ASN A 120 -5.98 -11.78 -12.09
C ASN A 120 -6.40 -10.36 -11.67
N PRO A 121 -7.69 -10.01 -11.51
CA PRO A 121 -8.08 -8.66 -11.08
C PRO A 121 -7.54 -8.29 -9.69
N VAL A 122 -7.45 -9.28 -8.78
CA VAL A 122 -6.94 -9.08 -7.42
C VAL A 122 -5.43 -8.82 -7.44
N ILE A 123 -4.68 -9.62 -8.19
CA ILE A 123 -3.22 -9.48 -8.34
C ILE A 123 -2.91 -8.14 -9.02
N LYS A 124 -3.55 -7.87 -10.16
CA LYS A 124 -3.34 -6.66 -10.96
C LYS A 124 -3.70 -5.39 -10.20
N GLY A 125 -4.85 -5.36 -9.54
CA GLY A 125 -5.27 -4.20 -8.75
C GLY A 125 -4.30 -3.88 -7.62
N TRP A 126 -3.86 -4.91 -6.89
CA TRP A 126 -2.90 -4.73 -5.79
C TRP A 126 -1.51 -4.31 -6.30
N ALA A 127 -1.01 -4.93 -7.37
CA ALA A 127 0.27 -4.58 -7.97
C ALA A 127 0.26 -3.14 -8.53
N MET A 128 -0.84 -2.74 -9.19
CA MET A 128 -1.02 -1.38 -9.71
C MET A 128 -1.00 -0.34 -8.60
N TYR A 129 -1.65 -0.61 -7.47
CA TYR A 129 -1.66 0.29 -6.31
C TYR A 129 -0.27 0.48 -5.71
N HIS A 130 0.52 -0.60 -5.60
CA HIS A 130 1.86 -0.56 -5.02
C HIS A 130 3.00 -0.29 -6.03
N ARG A 131 2.70 -0.05 -7.31
CA ARG A 131 3.74 0.15 -8.34
C ARG A 131 4.59 1.41 -8.15
N THR A 132 4.13 2.35 -7.32
CA THR A 132 4.80 3.64 -7.09
C THR A 132 5.83 3.60 -5.98
N VAL A 133 5.86 2.52 -5.20
CA VAL A 133 6.76 2.34 -4.05
C VAL A 133 7.80 1.25 -4.35
N SER A 134 8.77 1.08 -3.46
CA SER A 134 9.79 0.04 -3.60
C SER A 134 9.20 -1.35 -3.33
N ALA A 135 8.57 -1.92 -4.36
CA ALA A 135 7.77 -3.15 -4.25
C ALA A 135 8.37 -4.36 -4.98
N SER A 136 9.46 -4.26 -5.75
CA SER A 136 9.95 -5.36 -6.61
C SER A 136 10.24 -6.63 -5.82
N VAL A 137 10.92 -6.48 -4.69
CA VAL A 137 11.25 -7.60 -3.80
C VAL A 137 9.99 -8.22 -3.21
N THR A 138 9.02 -7.38 -2.83
CA THR A 138 7.72 -7.83 -2.31
C THR A 138 6.91 -8.56 -3.38
N PHE A 139 6.89 -8.08 -4.61
CA PHE A 139 6.20 -8.72 -5.74
C PHE A 139 6.78 -10.12 -6.00
N GLY A 140 8.11 -10.25 -6.08
CA GLY A 140 8.75 -11.56 -6.25
C GLY A 140 8.45 -12.54 -5.11
N LYS A 141 8.39 -12.05 -3.86
CA LYS A 141 7.96 -12.86 -2.70
C LYS A 141 6.51 -13.32 -2.85
N LEU A 142 5.60 -12.43 -3.22
CA LEU A 142 4.19 -12.75 -3.42
C LEU A 142 4.00 -13.77 -4.56
N ASP A 143 4.69 -13.61 -5.68
CA ASP A 143 4.65 -14.56 -6.79
C ASP A 143 5.08 -15.97 -6.35
N TRP A 144 6.14 -16.06 -5.55
CA TRP A 144 6.59 -17.34 -4.99
C TRP A 144 5.52 -17.97 -4.07
N ILE A 145 4.90 -17.16 -3.20
CA ILE A 145 3.84 -17.61 -2.27
C ILE A 145 2.63 -18.11 -3.06
N VAL A 146 2.11 -17.32 -4.00
CA VAL A 146 0.94 -17.67 -4.81
C VAL A 146 1.20 -18.94 -5.62
N ARG A 147 2.38 -19.04 -6.26
CA ARG A 147 2.77 -20.26 -6.98
C ARG A 147 2.75 -21.50 -6.09
N ASN A 148 3.22 -21.40 -4.84
CA ASN A 148 3.18 -22.53 -3.90
C ASN A 148 1.76 -22.89 -3.48
N MET A 149 0.88 -21.89 -3.30
CA MET A 149 -0.54 -22.14 -3.04
C MET A 149 -1.21 -22.85 -4.21
N LEU A 150 -0.92 -22.44 -5.45
CA LEU A 150 -1.45 -23.07 -6.66
C LEU A 150 -0.92 -24.51 -6.84
N LYS A 151 0.36 -24.77 -6.55
CA LYS A 151 0.91 -26.14 -6.55
C LYS A 151 0.17 -27.05 -5.56
N ARG A 152 -0.17 -26.55 -4.37
CA ARG A 152 -0.96 -27.29 -3.38
C ARG A 152 -2.39 -27.53 -3.86
N TRP A 153 -3.02 -26.53 -4.48
CA TRP A 153 -4.33 -26.67 -5.10
C TRP A 153 -4.34 -27.74 -6.20
N ALA A 154 -3.36 -27.70 -7.11
CA ALA A 154 -3.24 -28.63 -8.22
C ALA A 154 -2.96 -30.07 -7.75
N LYS A 155 -2.10 -30.24 -6.73
CA LYS A 155 -1.84 -31.55 -6.10
C LYS A 155 -3.09 -32.14 -5.46
N ARG A 156 -3.91 -31.32 -4.80
CA ARG A 156 -5.16 -31.78 -4.18
C ARG A 156 -6.13 -32.35 -5.21
N ARG A 157 -6.23 -31.73 -6.40
CA ARG A 157 -7.10 -32.21 -7.48
C ARG A 157 -6.65 -33.53 -8.11
N HIS A 158 -5.38 -33.87 -7.97
CA HIS A 158 -4.77 -35.05 -8.60
C HIS A 158 -3.90 -35.78 -7.59
N ASN A 159 -4.52 -36.28 -6.52
CA ASN A 159 -3.84 -37.04 -5.45
C ASN A 159 -3.07 -38.26 -5.98
N ASN A 160 -3.57 -38.90 -7.04
CA ASN A 160 -2.99 -40.11 -7.64
C ASN A 160 -1.97 -39.83 -8.76
N LYS A 161 -1.63 -38.56 -9.04
CA LYS A 161 -0.69 -38.21 -10.12
C LYS A 161 0.61 -37.63 -9.55
N GLY A 162 1.71 -37.97 -10.22
CA GLY A 162 3.04 -37.47 -9.86
C GLY A 162 3.21 -35.96 -10.10
N LYS A 163 4.16 -35.35 -9.39
CA LYS A 163 4.45 -33.90 -9.47
C LYS A 163 4.75 -33.43 -10.90
N LYS A 164 5.47 -34.23 -11.70
CA LYS A 164 5.81 -33.92 -13.10
C LYS A 164 4.57 -33.83 -13.98
N TRP A 165 3.62 -34.75 -13.81
CA TRP A 165 2.35 -34.73 -14.55
C TRP A 165 1.53 -33.50 -14.19
N ILE A 166 1.45 -33.16 -12.89
CA ILE A 166 0.75 -31.96 -12.43
C ILE A 166 1.39 -30.69 -13.01
N ALA A 167 2.73 -30.62 -13.00
CA ALA A 167 3.45 -29.49 -13.59
C ALA A 167 3.11 -29.34 -15.08
N ASN A 168 3.21 -30.43 -15.86
CA ASN A 168 2.93 -30.40 -17.30
C ASN A 168 1.47 -30.07 -17.64
N LYS A 169 0.52 -30.43 -16.75
CA LYS A 169 -0.91 -30.17 -16.95
C LYS A 169 -1.31 -28.71 -16.77
N TYR A 170 -0.69 -28.01 -15.82
CA TYR A 170 -1.14 -26.68 -15.40
C TYR A 170 -0.12 -25.56 -15.65
N TRP A 171 1.18 -25.90 -15.69
CA TRP A 171 2.26 -24.96 -15.94
C TRP A 171 2.84 -25.20 -17.32
N HIS A 172 2.71 -24.20 -18.18
CA HIS A 172 3.22 -24.24 -19.54
C HIS A 172 4.35 -23.25 -19.74
N GLN A 173 5.16 -23.53 -20.75
CA GLN A 173 6.18 -22.61 -21.21
C GLN A 173 5.55 -21.54 -22.11
N THR A 174 6.08 -20.34 -22.00
CA THR A 174 5.84 -19.19 -22.87
C THR A 174 7.19 -18.74 -23.43
N PHE A 175 7.18 -17.79 -24.38
CA PHE A 175 8.42 -17.26 -24.95
C PHE A 175 9.38 -16.72 -23.88
N SER A 176 8.85 -16.04 -22.86
CA SER A 176 9.66 -15.40 -21.80
C SER A 176 9.83 -16.23 -20.53
N ARG A 177 8.98 -17.24 -20.28
CA ARG A 177 8.94 -17.95 -18.98
C ARG A 177 8.62 -19.43 -19.13
N LYS A 178 9.36 -20.27 -18.40
CA LYS A 178 9.25 -21.75 -18.44
C LYS A 178 8.11 -22.34 -17.61
N GLN A 179 7.62 -21.66 -16.57
CA GLN A 179 6.61 -22.19 -15.65
C GLN A 179 5.50 -21.17 -15.40
N VAL A 180 4.61 -21.00 -16.36
CA VAL A 180 3.47 -20.07 -16.27
C VAL A 180 2.19 -20.86 -16.03
N PHE A 181 1.43 -20.49 -15.00
CA PHE A 181 0.11 -21.09 -14.76
C PHE A 181 -0.88 -20.53 -15.78
N LYS A 182 -1.21 -21.32 -16.79
CA LYS A 182 -2.04 -20.89 -17.92
C LYS A 182 -2.89 -22.01 -18.48
N THR A 183 -3.92 -21.62 -19.21
CA THR A 183 -4.75 -22.47 -20.08
C THR A 183 -4.44 -22.09 -21.54
N SER A 184 -5.21 -22.63 -22.49
CA SER A 184 -5.11 -22.22 -23.90
C SER A 184 -5.49 -20.75 -24.09
N THR A 185 -6.41 -20.24 -23.29
CA THR A 185 -7.00 -18.90 -23.45
C THR A 185 -6.58 -17.90 -22.38
N LEU A 186 -6.22 -18.35 -21.17
CA LEU A 186 -5.98 -17.47 -20.04
C LEU A 186 -4.61 -17.72 -19.41
N THR A 187 -3.95 -16.65 -18.99
CA THR A 187 -2.67 -16.71 -18.29
C THR A 187 -2.81 -15.99 -16.94
N LEU A 188 -2.30 -16.60 -15.87
CA LEU A 188 -2.22 -15.94 -14.58
C LEU A 188 -1.16 -14.84 -14.63
N GLU A 189 -1.56 -13.62 -14.27
CA GLU A 189 -0.64 -12.50 -14.12
C GLU A 189 0.19 -12.65 -12.83
N ASN A 190 1.46 -12.28 -12.88
CA ASN A 190 2.31 -12.17 -11.70
C ASN A 190 2.31 -10.74 -11.17
N PHE A 191 2.55 -10.56 -9.88
CA PHE A 191 2.78 -9.24 -9.29
C PHE A 191 3.99 -8.56 -9.95
N SER A 192 5.05 -9.33 -10.24
CA SER A 192 6.27 -8.84 -10.90
C SER A 192 6.09 -8.42 -12.36
N ASP A 193 4.95 -8.69 -12.99
CA ASP A 193 4.63 -8.18 -14.34
C ASP A 193 4.38 -6.68 -14.34
N THR A 194 4.00 -6.12 -13.19
CA THR A 194 3.75 -4.69 -13.07
C THR A 194 5.07 -3.93 -12.99
N LYS A 195 5.32 -3.11 -14.02
CA LYS A 195 6.48 -2.20 -14.04
C LYS A 195 6.37 -1.17 -12.92
N ILE A 196 7.41 -1.10 -12.09
CA ILE A 196 7.53 -0.07 -11.06
C ILE A 196 7.75 1.29 -11.71
N GLN A 197 6.99 2.27 -11.22
CA GLN A 197 7.01 3.65 -11.70
C GLN A 197 7.11 4.59 -10.50
N TYR A 198 8.33 5.00 -10.17
CA TYR A 198 8.53 6.02 -9.15
C TYR A 198 8.00 7.37 -9.68
N ARG A 199 7.01 7.93 -8.98
CA ARG A 199 6.50 9.26 -9.32
C ARG A 199 7.51 10.32 -8.85
N LYS A 200 7.71 11.35 -9.67
CA LYS A 200 8.44 12.56 -9.25
C LYS A 200 7.63 13.27 -8.16
N PHE A 201 8.32 13.90 -7.20
CA PHE A 201 7.70 14.65 -6.12
C PHE A 201 6.68 15.67 -6.65
N ILE A 202 5.57 15.81 -5.92
CA ILE A 202 4.55 16.82 -6.22
C ILE A 202 5.09 18.17 -5.73
N LYS A 203 4.81 19.24 -6.48
CA LYS A 203 4.97 20.62 -5.97
C LYS A 203 3.93 20.77 -4.87
N LEU A 204 4.38 20.92 -3.62
CA LEU A 204 3.49 20.94 -2.45
C LEU A 204 2.49 22.10 -2.49
N ASP A 205 2.83 23.13 -3.26
CA ASP A 205 2.11 24.39 -3.44
C ASP A 205 1.11 24.33 -4.62
N ALA A 206 1.07 23.23 -5.38
CA ALA A 206 0.17 23.07 -6.52
C ALA A 206 -1.14 22.38 -6.10
N ASN A 207 -2.26 23.06 -6.29
CA ASN A 207 -3.59 22.53 -6.02
C ASN A 207 -4.14 21.84 -7.28
N PRO A 208 -4.42 20.52 -7.29
CA PRO A 208 -4.87 19.80 -8.47
C PRO A 208 -6.25 20.23 -9.00
N PHE A 209 -7.00 21.04 -8.25
CA PHE A 209 -8.28 21.62 -8.66
C PHE A 209 -8.17 23.07 -9.19
N ILE A 210 -7.02 23.73 -9.01
CA ILE A 210 -6.76 25.11 -9.46
C ILE A 210 -5.68 25.12 -10.56
N ASP A 211 -4.63 24.31 -10.41
CA ASP A 211 -3.53 24.17 -11.36
C ASP A 211 -3.79 23.02 -12.34
N THR A 212 -4.79 23.19 -13.21
CA THR A 212 -5.23 22.18 -14.19
C THR A 212 -4.12 21.75 -15.14
N GLU A 213 -3.28 22.67 -15.61
CA GLU A 213 -2.15 22.40 -16.50
C GLU A 213 -1.10 21.46 -15.87
N TYR A 214 -0.91 21.55 -14.55
CA TYR A 214 -0.03 20.66 -13.78
C TYR A 214 -0.63 19.27 -13.53
N SER A 215 -1.96 19.20 -13.47
CA SER A 215 -2.76 17.99 -13.24
C SER A 215 -2.93 17.16 -14.53
N GLU A 216 -3.12 17.81 -15.68
CA GLU A 216 -3.39 17.19 -16.99
C GLU A 216 -2.17 16.49 -17.60
N GLN A 217 -0.96 16.97 -17.32
CA GLN A 217 0.29 16.33 -17.75
C GLN A 217 0.61 15.03 -16.98
N ARG A 218 -0.28 14.56 -16.09
CA ARG A 218 -0.09 13.34 -15.28
C ARG A 218 -1.01 12.19 -15.70
N PRO A 219 -0.47 11.00 -16.02
CA PRO A 219 -1.29 9.82 -16.17
C PRO A 219 -1.72 9.26 -14.80
N GLY A 220 -3.01 9.40 -14.50
CA GLY A 220 -3.81 8.31 -13.91
C GLY A 220 -4.35 8.45 -12.47
N VAL A 221 -5.69 8.34 -12.44
CA VAL A 221 -6.60 7.61 -11.52
C VAL A 221 -6.93 8.24 -10.16
N PHE A 222 -8.08 8.93 -10.11
CA PHE A 222 -8.90 9.14 -8.91
C PHE A 222 -9.57 7.80 -8.50
N LEU A 223 -9.49 7.43 -7.22
CA LEU A 223 -10.33 6.38 -6.63
C LEU A 223 -10.90 6.83 -5.27
N SER A 224 -12.19 6.58 -5.10
CA SER A 224 -13.09 7.10 -4.06
C SER A 224 -13.33 6.15 -2.86
N LYS A 225 -13.51 6.73 -1.66
CA LYS A 225 -14.15 6.23 -0.40
C LYS A 225 -13.49 5.02 0.32
N GLN A 226 -13.48 4.83 1.66
CA GLN A 226 -14.00 5.53 2.87
C GLN A 226 -13.31 4.95 4.16
N ARG A 227 -13.20 5.79 5.20
CA ARG A 227 -13.30 5.58 6.67
C ARG A 227 -12.32 4.68 7.48
N SER A 228 -11.41 5.36 8.17
CA SER A 228 -11.05 5.25 9.60
C SER A 228 -10.07 6.38 9.91
N ILE A 229 -10.18 7.08 11.05
CA ILE A 229 -9.21 8.11 11.45
C ILE A 229 -7.99 7.45 12.13
N ARG A 230 -6.78 7.67 11.60
CA ARG A 230 -5.50 7.43 12.27
C ARG A 230 -4.61 8.67 12.17
N MET A 231 -4.11 9.12 13.33
CA MET A 231 -3.06 10.14 13.42
C MET A 231 -1.70 9.47 13.53
N PHE A 232 -0.79 9.79 12.61
CA PHE A 232 0.63 9.49 12.77
C PHE A 232 1.40 10.78 12.99
N LEU A 233 2.27 10.80 13.98
CA LEU A 233 3.14 11.93 14.28
C LEU A 233 4.58 11.52 14.07
N HIS A 234 5.27 12.25 13.21
CA HIS A 234 6.64 12.00 12.81
C HIS A 234 7.57 13.07 13.39
N CYS A 235 8.63 12.67 14.06
CA CYS A 235 9.72 13.54 14.49
C CYS A 235 10.96 13.35 13.58
N ALA A 236 11.44 14.43 12.95
CA ALA A 236 12.64 14.45 12.12
C ALA A 236 13.76 15.26 12.80
N HIS A 237 14.58 14.62 13.63
CA HIS A 237 15.83 15.25 14.06
C HIS A 237 16.98 14.95 13.10
N LYS A 238 17.75 16.01 12.79
CA LYS A 238 19.06 15.90 12.14
C LYS A 238 20.02 15.28 13.15
N SER A 239 20.37 14.01 12.96
CA SER A 239 21.62 13.50 13.51
C SER A 239 22.75 14.15 12.72
N GLY A 240 23.65 14.84 13.45
CA GLY A 240 24.84 15.52 12.93
C GLY A 240 25.79 14.61 12.16
#